data_AF-A0A956HB38-F1
#
_entry.id   AF-A0A956HB38-F1
#
_cell.length_a   1.000
_cell.length_b   1.000
_cell.length_c   1.000
_cell.angle_alpha   90.00
_cell.angle_beta   90.00
_cell.angle_gamma   90.00
#
_symmetry.space_group_name_H-M   'P 1'
#
loop_
_entity.id
_entity.type
_entity.pdbx_description
1 polymer ?
#
loop_
_entity_poly.entity_id
_entity_poly.type
_entity_poly.pdbx_seq_one_letter_code
_entity_poly.pdbx_strand_id
1 'polypeptide(L)'
;MAATTPETQGARADEDMLLPPLEVQAWVIGELAALVRERGYEPLVNAPLLEPSATFFPDRWAGGEASVRRLLRRLLHYAGMGDHEVEVTVYEDGPERRAEDDGKPTPLRGEDVDIWWKGQVRDPSGRPRVRFGAEAAALRDPAGVVAAAARAVARAYRQDHGLSTVDRAREERLVDLTTIFLGFGALTTDAAHRHVSKADGSFRSKGRVARLGVTPPQVMAFALAAQARARGLERAGLRRIAGLLRPNQAAFFRRALEVIDEDEILDRLGLPDPESWAAPASIRSLIPTLADDASEDVEAPEAAVVADRGVIGMNAGKPVFRVERSAALRVAKLLALPVVMLGGVVVRGFKGVELPMQWVVLAAAALGIVGLALGRLLRDRRCSEPKCGQVLSPEATTCPRCGGTIMGVISHPRERLAAEEALRRSGAERGDAAP
;
A
#
# COMPACT_ATOMS: atom_id res chain seq x y z
N MET A 1 34.40 27.65 -24.07
CA MET A 1 33.37 27.56 -23.03
C MET A 1 32.02 27.59 -23.72
N ALA A 2 31.43 26.43 -23.99
CA ALA A 2 30.14 26.34 -24.69
C ALA A 2 29.02 26.73 -23.72
N ALA A 3 28.25 27.77 -24.05
CA ALA A 3 27.11 28.22 -23.27
C ALA A 3 26.00 27.17 -23.32
N THR A 4 25.66 26.60 -22.17
CA THR A 4 24.56 25.65 -22.02
C THR A 4 23.24 26.36 -22.32
N THR A 5 22.45 25.85 -23.27
CA THR A 5 21.15 26.40 -23.66
C THR A 5 20.14 26.39 -22.50
N PRO A 6 19.22 27.39 -22.42
CA PRO A 6 18.28 27.54 -21.31
C PRO A 6 17.32 26.36 -21.10
N GLU A 7 17.00 25.57 -22.14
CA GLU A 7 16.26 24.30 -21.99
C GLU A 7 17.01 23.27 -21.13
N THR A 8 18.34 23.24 -21.23
CA THR A 8 19.20 22.34 -20.44
C THR A 8 19.29 22.77 -18.97
N GLN A 9 19.10 24.07 -18.69
CA GLN A 9 19.06 24.58 -17.31
C GLN A 9 17.72 24.27 -16.62
N GLY A 10 16.60 24.33 -17.34
CA GLY A 10 15.28 23.94 -16.81
C GLY A 10 15.19 22.44 -16.50
N ALA A 11 15.69 21.58 -17.40
CA ALA A 11 15.72 20.14 -17.17
C ALA A 11 16.62 19.74 -15.99
N ARG A 12 17.77 20.43 -15.80
CA ARG A 12 18.64 20.20 -14.64
C ARG A 12 18.01 20.64 -13.31
N ALA A 13 17.26 21.74 -13.30
CA ALA A 13 16.56 22.20 -12.09
C ALA A 13 15.44 21.23 -11.66
N ASP A 14 14.72 20.64 -12.63
CA ASP A 14 13.73 19.60 -12.36
C ASP A 14 14.38 18.27 -11.92
N GLU A 15 15.57 17.94 -12.44
CA GLU A 15 16.35 16.78 -12.02
C GLU A 15 16.92 16.91 -10.60
N ASP A 16 17.35 18.10 -10.21
CA ASP A 16 17.85 18.38 -8.84
C ASP A 16 16.73 18.25 -7.80
N MET A 17 15.45 18.46 -8.18
CA MET A 17 14.30 18.24 -7.31
C MET A 17 13.99 16.76 -7.04
N LEU A 18 14.63 15.81 -7.72
CA LEU A 18 14.45 14.38 -7.50
C LEU A 18 15.41 13.79 -6.46
N LEU A 19 16.46 14.53 -6.08
CA LEU A 19 17.40 14.12 -5.03
C LEU A 19 17.24 14.98 -3.78
N PRO A 20 17.43 14.42 -2.58
CA PRO A 20 17.49 15.26 -1.39
C PRO A 20 18.72 16.17 -1.46
N PRO A 21 18.72 17.32 -0.76
CA PRO A 21 19.89 18.21 -0.72
C PRO A 21 21.17 17.47 -0.29
N LEU A 22 22.34 17.90 -0.75
CA LEU A 22 23.61 17.19 -0.53
C LEU A 22 23.94 17.01 0.96
N GLU A 23 23.62 18.00 1.79
CA GLU A 23 23.76 17.93 3.24
C GLU A 23 22.85 16.86 3.86
N VAL A 24 21.66 16.66 3.29
CA VAL A 24 20.73 15.60 3.72
C VAL A 24 21.22 14.23 3.23
N GLN A 25 21.76 14.13 2.01
CA GLN A 25 22.39 12.90 1.51
C GLN A 25 23.55 12.47 2.41
N ALA A 26 24.44 13.41 2.75
CA ALA A 26 25.56 13.17 3.65
C ALA A 26 25.09 12.75 5.05
N TRP A 27 24.04 13.38 5.57
CA TRP A 27 23.42 12.99 6.83
C TRP A 27 22.86 11.56 6.79
N VAL A 28 22.10 11.19 5.76
CA VAL A 28 21.56 9.82 5.62
C VAL A 28 22.67 8.77 5.64
N ILE A 29 23.72 8.98 4.83
CA ILE A 29 24.84 8.04 4.75
C ILE A 29 25.58 7.99 6.08
N GLY A 30 25.80 9.14 6.73
CA GLY A 30 26.45 9.21 8.04
C GLY A 30 25.71 8.47 9.14
N GLU A 31 24.37 8.56 9.19
CA GLU A 31 23.55 7.85 10.18
C GLU A 31 23.44 6.35 9.87
N LEU A 32 23.39 5.93 8.60
CA LEU A 32 23.47 4.51 8.24
C LEU A 32 24.85 3.92 8.60
N ALA A 33 25.94 4.64 8.34
CA ALA A 33 27.28 4.25 8.74
C ALA A 33 27.42 4.18 10.28
N ALA A 34 26.75 5.07 11.01
CA ALA A 34 26.70 5.00 12.47
C ALA A 34 25.99 3.72 12.94
N LEU A 35 24.86 3.36 12.35
CA LEU A 35 24.19 2.08 12.65
C LEU A 35 25.09 0.87 12.35
N VAL A 36 25.81 0.88 11.23
CA VAL A 36 26.78 -0.18 10.88
C VAL A 36 27.87 -0.30 11.94
N ARG A 37 28.46 0.82 12.39
CA ARG A 37 29.49 0.80 13.44
C ARG A 37 28.98 0.26 14.77
N GLU A 38 27.76 0.62 15.15
CA GLU A 38 27.19 0.25 16.45
C GLU A 38 26.63 -1.18 16.48
N ARG A 39 26.10 -1.67 15.36
CA ARG A 39 25.31 -2.91 15.30
C ARG A 39 25.85 -3.98 14.35
N GLY A 40 26.95 -3.71 13.65
CA GLY A 40 27.45 -4.56 12.59
C GLY A 40 26.82 -4.23 11.24
N TYR A 41 27.47 -4.71 10.18
CA TYR A 41 27.07 -4.43 8.80
C TYR A 41 26.01 -5.41 8.28
N GLU A 42 25.90 -6.58 8.91
CA GLU A 42 25.13 -7.72 8.44
C GLU A 42 23.64 -7.40 8.24
N PRO A 43 22.94 -6.66 9.12
CA PRO A 43 21.56 -6.30 8.84
C PRO A 43 21.41 -5.46 7.56
N LEU A 44 22.34 -4.54 7.32
CA LEU A 44 22.28 -3.64 6.18
C LEU A 44 22.42 -4.39 4.85
N VAL A 45 23.33 -5.37 4.77
CA VAL A 45 23.66 -6.06 3.50
C VAL A 45 23.09 -7.48 3.38
N ASN A 46 22.96 -8.23 4.48
CA ASN A 46 22.57 -9.64 4.47
C ASN A 46 21.12 -9.90 4.87
N ALA A 47 20.46 -8.99 5.62
CA ALA A 47 19.06 -9.18 5.95
C ALA A 47 18.20 -9.23 4.68
N PRO A 48 17.14 -10.04 4.60
CA PRO A 48 16.28 -10.05 3.42
C PRO A 48 15.63 -8.67 3.19
N LEU A 49 15.61 -8.20 1.94
CA LEU A 49 14.78 -7.04 1.57
C LEU A 49 13.32 -7.49 1.52
N LEU A 50 12.56 -7.13 2.54
CA LEU A 50 11.20 -7.64 2.70
C LEU A 50 10.26 -7.04 1.66
N GLU A 51 9.53 -7.92 0.99
CA GLU A 51 8.49 -7.56 0.03
C GLU A 51 7.10 -7.87 0.62
N PRO A 52 6.05 -7.10 0.26
CA PRO A 52 4.68 -7.34 0.73
C PRO A 52 4.07 -8.54 -0.01
N SER A 53 4.63 -9.73 0.19
CA SER A 53 4.23 -10.97 -0.47
C SER A 53 4.15 -12.13 0.52
N ALA A 54 3.41 -13.19 0.14
CA ALA A 54 3.30 -14.41 0.93
C ALA A 54 4.64 -15.12 1.14
N THR A 55 5.68 -14.81 0.34
CA THR A 55 7.03 -15.34 0.53
C THR A 55 7.64 -14.89 1.86
N PHE A 56 7.40 -13.63 2.26
CA PHE A 56 7.91 -13.04 3.50
C PHE A 56 6.85 -13.01 4.60
N PHE A 57 5.57 -12.94 4.23
CA PHE A 57 4.44 -12.88 5.14
C PHE A 57 3.42 -13.99 4.82
N PRO A 58 3.78 -15.28 5.03
CA PRO A 58 2.88 -16.41 4.75
C PRO A 58 1.77 -16.58 5.79
N ASP A 59 1.83 -15.86 6.92
CA ASP A 59 0.90 -16.03 8.03
C ASP A 59 -0.52 -15.64 7.64
N ARG A 60 -1.49 -16.34 8.23
CA ARG A 60 -2.91 -16.03 8.03
C ARG A 60 -3.25 -14.67 8.63
N TRP A 61 -3.91 -13.82 7.83
CA TRP A 61 -4.43 -12.53 8.25
C TRP A 61 -5.95 -12.55 8.39
N ALA A 62 -6.45 -12.32 9.60
CA ALA A 62 -7.87 -12.15 9.90
C ALA A 62 -8.24 -10.74 10.37
N GLY A 63 -7.26 -9.84 10.51
CA GLY A 63 -7.46 -8.44 10.92
C GLY A 63 -7.74 -8.25 12.42
N GLY A 64 -7.37 -9.22 13.26
CA GLY A 64 -7.47 -9.16 14.72
C GLY A 64 -6.11 -9.04 15.43
N GLU A 65 -6.14 -9.04 16.76
CA GLU A 65 -4.95 -8.93 17.60
C GLU A 65 -3.94 -10.06 17.33
N ALA A 66 -4.39 -11.31 17.17
CA ALA A 66 -3.48 -12.44 16.92
C ALA A 66 -2.80 -12.30 15.55
N SER A 67 -3.50 -11.73 14.56
CA SER A 67 -2.91 -11.42 13.25
C SER A 67 -1.79 -10.38 13.34
N VAL A 68 -1.99 -9.32 14.12
CA VAL A 68 -0.97 -8.29 14.37
C VAL A 68 0.20 -8.86 15.17
N ARG A 69 -0.08 -9.70 16.18
CA ARG A 69 0.93 -10.37 17.00
C ARG A 69 1.83 -11.26 16.16
N ARG A 70 1.28 -12.10 15.27
CA ARG A 70 2.07 -12.92 14.32
C ARG A 70 2.95 -12.06 13.42
N LEU A 71 2.39 -10.99 12.85
CA LEU A 71 3.12 -10.05 12.01
C LEU A 71 4.30 -9.40 12.77
N LEU A 72 4.08 -8.92 13.99
CA LEU A 72 5.12 -8.29 14.81
C LEU A 72 6.21 -9.30 15.24
N ARG A 73 5.82 -10.52 15.65
CA ARG A 73 6.77 -11.60 15.93
C ARG A 73 7.64 -11.90 14.71
N ARG A 74 7.04 -11.94 13.52
CA ARG A 74 7.77 -12.14 12.26
C ARG A 74 8.79 -11.03 12.00
N LEU A 75 8.36 -9.79 12.10
CA LEU A 75 9.23 -8.63 11.87
C LEU A 75 10.35 -8.54 12.91
N LEU A 76 10.08 -8.85 14.18
CA LEU A 76 11.11 -8.97 15.22
C LEU A 76 12.11 -10.08 14.90
N HIS A 77 11.65 -11.23 14.40
CA HIS A 77 12.55 -12.29 13.95
C HIS A 77 13.46 -11.82 12.81
N TYR A 78 12.92 -11.13 11.80
CA TYR A 78 13.73 -10.52 10.74
C TYR A 78 14.73 -9.46 11.25
N ALA A 79 14.39 -8.77 12.34
CA ALA A 79 15.26 -7.81 13.00
C ALA A 79 16.28 -8.45 13.96
N GLY A 80 16.37 -9.78 14.03
CA GLY A 80 17.26 -10.49 14.97
C GLY A 80 16.79 -10.49 16.43
N MET A 81 15.53 -10.15 16.67
CA MET A 81 14.89 -10.07 17.99
C MET A 81 13.87 -11.20 18.21
N GLY A 82 14.08 -12.36 17.57
CA GLY A 82 13.11 -13.47 17.56
C GLY A 82 12.76 -14.08 18.93
N ASP A 83 13.63 -13.90 19.93
CA ASP A 83 13.41 -14.41 21.30
C ASP A 83 12.49 -13.53 22.15
N HIS A 84 12.06 -12.38 21.61
CA HIS A 84 11.17 -11.47 22.32
C HIS A 84 9.73 -11.97 22.31
N GLU A 85 9.10 -11.98 23.48
CA GLU A 85 7.66 -12.17 23.57
C GLU A 85 6.94 -10.90 23.08
N VAL A 86 5.82 -11.08 22.39
CA VAL A 86 5.07 -9.97 21.79
C VAL A 86 3.68 -9.90 22.40
N GLU A 87 3.37 -8.75 22.97
CA GLU A 87 2.06 -8.38 23.48
C GLU A 87 1.48 -7.26 22.62
N VAL A 88 0.22 -7.39 22.20
CA VAL A 88 -0.45 -6.42 21.34
C VAL A 88 -1.75 -6.00 21.99
N THR A 89 -2.08 -4.71 21.94
CA THR A 89 -3.41 -4.22 22.30
C THR A 89 -4.01 -3.50 21.09
N VAL A 90 -5.20 -3.92 20.66
CA VAL A 90 -5.94 -3.25 19.59
C VAL A 90 -6.93 -2.27 20.19
N TYR A 91 -6.85 -1.01 19.77
CA TYR A 91 -7.69 0.08 20.25
C TYR A 91 -8.79 0.39 19.24
N GLU A 92 -10.03 0.51 19.71
CA GLU A 92 -11.17 0.89 18.88
C GLU A 92 -11.08 2.33 18.38
N ASP A 93 -11.58 2.58 17.18
CA ASP A 93 -11.56 3.91 16.58
C ASP A 93 -12.53 4.87 17.32
N GLY A 94 -11.99 5.86 18.03
CA GLY A 94 -12.78 6.95 18.60
C GLY A 94 -11.98 8.26 18.61
N PRO A 95 -12.44 9.35 17.97
CA PRO A 95 -11.71 10.63 17.95
C PRO A 95 -11.53 11.21 19.36
N GLU A 96 -12.43 10.88 20.29
CA GLU A 96 -12.37 11.29 21.70
C GLU A 96 -11.39 10.43 22.52
N ARG A 97 -11.14 9.18 22.12
CA ARG A 97 -10.30 8.22 22.86
C ARG A 97 -8.83 8.20 22.41
N ARG A 98 -8.49 8.86 21.30
CA ARG A 98 -7.10 8.87 20.78
C ARG A 98 -6.06 9.45 21.75
N ALA A 99 -6.47 10.33 22.66
CA ALA A 99 -5.60 10.88 23.71
C ALA A 99 -5.50 9.95 24.94
N GLU A 100 -6.38 8.95 25.03
CA GLU A 100 -6.50 7.98 26.13
C GLU A 100 -5.86 6.63 25.78
N ASP A 101 -5.48 6.42 24.50
CA ASP A 101 -4.77 5.23 24.04
C ASP A 101 -3.39 5.13 24.70
N ASP A 102 -3.28 4.22 25.67
CA ASP A 102 -2.06 4.01 26.46
C ASP A 102 -0.80 3.85 25.59
N GLY A 103 0.20 4.69 25.87
CA GLY A 103 1.51 4.69 25.21
C GLY A 103 1.53 5.22 23.77
N LYS A 104 0.42 5.72 23.22
CA LYS A 104 0.40 6.22 21.84
C LYS A 104 1.12 7.57 21.72
N PRO A 105 2.14 7.69 20.86
CA PRO A 105 2.84 8.95 20.70
C PRO A 105 1.97 9.98 19.98
N THR A 106 2.01 11.24 20.42
CA THR A 106 1.34 12.36 19.72
C THR A 106 1.92 12.51 18.32
N PRO A 107 1.19 12.28 17.22
CA PRO A 107 1.78 12.27 15.89
C PRO A 107 2.49 13.60 15.58
N LEU A 108 3.68 13.54 14.98
CA LEU A 108 4.31 14.74 14.43
C LEU A 108 3.52 15.21 13.20
N ARG A 109 3.76 16.45 12.77
CA ARG A 109 2.92 17.11 11.76
C ARG A 109 2.79 16.27 10.48
N GLY A 110 1.58 15.75 10.25
CA GLY A 110 1.21 14.99 9.06
C GLY A 110 1.58 13.52 9.10
N GLU A 111 2.09 12.99 10.20
CA GLU A 111 2.40 11.57 10.42
C GLU A 111 1.15 10.78 10.85
N ASP A 112 0.99 9.57 10.30
CA ASP A 112 0.02 8.59 10.78
C ASP A 112 0.72 7.55 11.68
N VAL A 113 0.17 7.33 12.87
CA VAL A 113 0.65 6.35 13.85
C VAL A 113 -0.43 5.29 14.05
N ASP A 114 -0.41 4.32 13.15
CA ASP A 114 -1.39 3.22 13.11
C ASP A 114 -0.99 2.06 14.02
N ILE A 115 0.32 1.81 14.17
CA ILE A 115 0.91 0.81 15.06
C ILE A 115 2.09 1.48 15.78
N TRP A 116 2.18 1.31 17.09
CA TRP A 116 3.23 1.93 17.90
C TRP A 116 3.81 0.97 18.92
N TRP A 117 5.08 1.21 19.26
CA TRP A 117 5.74 0.57 20.39
C TRP A 117 5.32 1.26 21.68
N LYS A 118 4.89 0.48 22.69
CA LYS A 118 4.43 0.97 24.00
C LYS A 118 5.50 0.87 25.09
N GLY A 119 6.45 -0.05 24.93
CA GLY A 119 7.38 -0.36 26.00
C GLY A 119 8.00 -1.75 25.85
N GLN A 120 8.98 -2.01 26.70
CA GLN A 120 9.54 -3.33 26.90
C GLN A 120 9.66 -3.61 28.40
N VAL A 121 9.38 -4.84 28.79
CA VAL A 121 9.54 -5.32 30.17
C VAL A 121 10.29 -6.64 30.14
N ARG A 122 10.95 -7.01 31.24
CA ARG A 122 11.46 -8.36 31.42
C ARG A 122 10.52 -9.11 32.34
N ASP A 123 10.14 -10.32 31.95
CA ASP A 123 9.36 -11.20 32.82
C ASP A 123 10.21 -11.69 34.02
N PRO A 124 9.61 -12.35 35.02
CA PRO A 124 10.37 -12.91 36.15
C PRO A 124 11.42 -13.96 35.75
N SER A 125 11.32 -14.55 34.55
CA SER A 125 12.30 -15.49 34.00
C SER A 125 13.44 -14.79 33.24
N GLY A 126 13.41 -13.46 33.14
CA GLY A 126 14.39 -12.63 32.45
C GLY A 126 14.15 -12.47 30.95
N ARG A 127 13.11 -13.10 30.38
CA ARG A 127 12.79 -13.01 28.95
C ARG A 127 12.21 -11.63 28.62
N PRO A 128 12.67 -10.99 27.54
CA PRO A 128 12.18 -9.68 27.16
C PRO A 128 10.80 -9.82 26.49
N ARG A 129 9.87 -8.96 26.91
CA ARG A 129 8.53 -8.83 26.34
C ARG A 129 8.34 -7.42 25.81
N VAL A 130 8.00 -7.31 24.54
CA VAL A 130 7.76 -6.04 23.84
C VAL A 130 6.27 -5.82 23.66
N ARG A 131 5.80 -4.64 24.01
CA ARG A 131 4.39 -4.26 23.94
C ARG A 131 4.14 -3.32 22.78
N PHE A 132 3.07 -3.58 22.03
CA PHE A 132 2.64 -2.76 20.92
C PHE A 132 1.17 -2.38 21.04
N GLY A 133 0.82 -1.21 20.51
CA GLY A 133 -0.57 -0.79 20.28
C GLY A 133 -0.87 -0.71 18.79
N ALA A 134 -2.13 -0.96 18.41
CA ALA A 134 -2.60 -0.83 17.03
C ALA A 134 -4.01 -0.19 16.97
N GLU A 135 -4.25 0.70 16.00
CA GLU A 135 -5.60 1.20 15.70
C GLU A 135 -6.41 0.14 14.94
N ALA A 136 -7.65 -0.11 15.36
CA ALA A 136 -8.56 -1.05 14.67
C ALA A 136 -8.84 -0.65 13.21
N ALA A 137 -8.91 0.65 12.89
CA ALA A 137 -9.03 1.14 11.51
C ALA A 137 -7.90 0.65 10.62
N ALA A 138 -6.67 0.63 11.14
CA ALA A 138 -5.48 0.30 10.37
C ALA A 138 -5.55 -1.14 9.86
N LEU A 139 -6.13 -2.06 10.65
CA LEU A 139 -6.22 -3.49 10.34
C LEU A 139 -6.99 -3.81 9.05
N ARG A 140 -7.72 -2.83 8.51
CA ARG A 140 -8.44 -2.91 7.24
C ARG A 140 -7.57 -2.65 6.01
N ASP A 141 -6.36 -2.14 6.19
CA ASP A 141 -5.36 -1.92 5.13
C ASP A 141 -4.10 -2.74 5.42
N PRO A 142 -4.08 -4.04 5.03
CA PRO A 142 -2.96 -4.92 5.34
C PRO A 142 -1.60 -4.38 4.88
N ALA A 143 -1.54 -3.71 3.73
CA ALA A 143 -0.30 -3.14 3.21
C ALA A 143 0.21 -1.98 4.10
N GLY A 144 -0.70 -1.12 4.57
CA GLY A 144 -0.37 -0.06 5.53
C GLY A 144 0.11 -0.60 6.87
N VAL A 145 -0.58 -1.63 7.37
CA VAL A 145 -0.26 -2.29 8.65
C VAL A 145 1.14 -2.90 8.63
N VAL A 146 1.51 -3.61 7.56
CA VAL A 146 2.85 -4.22 7.46
C VAL A 146 3.94 -3.16 7.56
N ALA A 147 3.80 -2.03 6.86
CA ALA A 147 4.78 -0.94 6.92
C ALA A 147 4.79 -0.24 8.29
N ALA A 148 3.62 0.00 8.89
CA ALA A 148 3.50 0.57 10.24
C ALA A 148 4.13 -0.33 11.31
N ALA A 149 3.88 -1.65 11.24
CA ALA A 149 4.48 -2.64 12.13
C ALA A 149 6.00 -2.69 11.96
N ALA A 150 6.51 -2.66 10.72
CA ALA A 150 7.96 -2.63 10.46
C ALA A 150 8.63 -1.41 11.11
N ARG A 151 7.98 -0.25 11.06
CA ARG A 151 8.45 0.97 11.73
C ARG A 151 8.39 0.87 13.26
N ALA A 152 7.31 0.31 13.81
CA ALA A 152 7.20 0.07 15.25
C ALA A 152 8.29 -0.90 15.75
N VAL A 153 8.61 -1.94 14.97
CA VAL A 153 9.72 -2.87 15.25
C VAL A 153 11.07 -2.16 15.16
N ALA A 154 11.30 -1.29 14.19
CA ALA A 154 12.53 -0.50 14.13
C ALA A 154 12.71 0.39 15.38
N ARG A 155 11.62 0.94 15.92
CA ARG A 155 11.65 1.65 17.21
C ARG A 155 11.98 0.71 18.37
N ALA A 156 11.34 -0.45 18.45
CA ALA A 156 11.65 -1.45 19.47
C ALA A 156 13.13 -1.87 19.41
N TYR A 157 13.65 -2.11 18.21
CA TYR A 157 15.06 -2.43 17.97
C TYR A 157 15.99 -1.34 18.50
N ARG A 158 15.70 -0.07 18.22
CA ARG A 158 16.51 1.04 18.74
C ARG A 158 16.48 1.12 20.26
N GLN A 159 15.34 0.87 20.89
CA GLN A 159 15.22 0.88 22.34
C GLN A 159 15.96 -0.30 22.99
N ASP A 160 15.79 -1.50 22.45
CA ASP A 160 16.45 -2.72 22.96
C ASP A 160 17.98 -2.61 22.92
N HIS A 161 18.49 -1.96 21.87
CA HIS A 161 19.92 -1.79 21.65
C HIS A 161 20.51 -0.48 22.18
N GLY A 162 19.74 0.31 22.95
CA GLY A 162 20.24 1.56 23.55
C GLY A 162 20.60 2.65 22.53
N LEU A 163 20.01 2.62 21.33
CA LEU A 163 20.28 3.57 20.24
C LEU A 163 19.40 4.83 20.30
N SER A 164 18.40 4.85 21.18
CA SER A 164 17.40 5.91 21.29
C SER A 164 18.01 7.27 21.68
N THR A 165 17.56 8.35 21.05
CA THR A 165 17.98 9.72 21.41
C THR A 165 16.88 10.48 22.15
N VAL A 166 17.28 11.45 22.97
CA VAL A 166 16.35 12.34 23.71
C VAL A 166 15.61 13.31 22.78
N ASP A 167 16.23 13.73 21.67
CA ASP A 167 15.56 14.57 20.66
C ASP A 167 14.57 13.69 19.89
N ARG A 168 13.29 13.87 20.22
CA ARG A 168 12.18 13.16 19.61
C ARG A 168 12.14 13.31 18.08
N ALA A 169 12.31 14.51 17.54
CA ALA A 169 12.17 14.75 16.11
C ALA A 169 13.31 14.09 15.33
N ARG A 170 14.52 14.08 15.91
CA ARG A 170 15.65 13.31 15.38
C ARG A 170 15.40 11.81 15.50
N GLU A 171 14.93 11.35 16.65
CA GLU A 171 14.65 9.93 16.89
C GLU A 171 13.65 9.36 15.88
N GLU A 172 12.56 10.07 15.56
CA GLU A 172 11.60 9.62 14.54
C GLU A 172 12.26 9.43 13.16
N ARG A 173 13.20 10.30 12.77
CA ARG A 173 13.96 10.15 11.52
C ARG A 173 14.93 8.98 11.57
N LEU A 174 15.57 8.74 12.72
CA LEU A 174 16.48 7.61 12.90
C LEU A 174 15.74 6.28 12.95
N VAL A 175 14.51 6.25 13.48
CA VAL A 175 13.61 5.09 13.36
C VAL A 175 13.34 4.79 11.89
N ASP A 176 12.99 5.80 11.08
CA ASP A 176 12.76 5.62 9.65
C ASP A 176 14.00 5.04 8.94
N LEU A 177 15.20 5.57 9.18
CA LEU A 177 16.45 5.03 8.62
C LEU A 177 16.78 3.63 9.14
N THR A 178 16.43 3.32 10.39
CA THR A 178 16.61 1.97 10.94
C THR A 178 15.74 0.95 10.20
N THR A 179 14.59 1.35 9.65
CA THR A 179 13.81 0.45 8.78
C THR A 179 14.57 0.06 7.51
N ILE A 180 15.39 0.95 6.95
CA ILE A 180 16.28 0.62 5.83
C ILE A 180 17.34 -0.36 6.30
N PHE A 181 18.04 -0.03 7.40
CA PHE A 181 19.09 -0.87 7.97
C PHE A 181 18.64 -2.32 8.24
N LEU A 182 17.39 -2.52 8.69
CA LEU A 182 16.82 -3.84 8.98
C LEU A 182 16.26 -4.58 7.74
N GLY A 183 16.35 -4.00 6.54
CA GLY A 183 15.83 -4.60 5.30
C GLY A 183 14.33 -4.38 5.07
N PHE A 184 13.67 -3.51 5.84
CA PHE A 184 12.25 -3.18 5.70
C PHE A 184 12.00 -2.04 4.70
N GLY A 185 13.06 -1.52 4.08
CA GLY A 185 13.02 -0.24 3.37
C GLY A 185 12.08 -0.17 2.17
N ALA A 186 11.83 -1.28 1.46
CA ALA A 186 10.85 -1.30 0.37
C ALA A 186 9.42 -1.02 0.89
N LEU A 187 9.06 -1.60 2.03
CA LEU A 187 7.75 -1.45 2.67
C LEU A 187 7.54 -0.01 3.16
N THR A 188 8.53 0.52 3.88
CA THR A 188 8.42 1.81 4.56
C THR A 188 8.60 2.98 3.59
N THR A 189 9.42 2.82 2.54
CA THR A 189 9.56 3.82 1.48
C THR A 189 8.26 3.96 0.67
N ASP A 190 7.59 2.87 0.29
CA ASP A 190 6.28 2.99 -0.37
C ASP A 190 5.26 3.70 0.52
N ALA A 191 5.27 3.38 1.81
CA ALA A 191 4.34 3.92 2.79
C ALA A 191 4.65 5.36 3.25
N ALA A 192 5.85 5.88 2.98
CA ALA A 192 6.28 7.21 3.38
C ALA A 192 5.37 8.33 2.85
N HIS A 193 4.64 8.10 1.74
CA HIS A 193 3.58 8.99 1.28
C HIS A 193 2.57 8.27 0.40
N ARG A 194 1.31 8.24 0.85
CA ARG A 194 0.22 7.52 0.20
C ARG A 194 -0.99 8.42 0.01
N HIS A 195 -1.61 8.36 -1.17
CA HIS A 195 -2.98 8.82 -1.34
C HIS A 195 -3.92 7.64 -1.03
N VAL A 196 -4.74 7.78 0.01
CA VAL A 196 -5.71 6.80 0.45
C VAL A 196 -7.11 7.38 0.30
N SER A 197 -7.96 6.73 -0.49
CA SER A 197 -9.36 7.11 -0.60
C SER A 197 -10.13 6.46 0.54
N LYS A 198 -10.60 7.23 1.53
CA LYS A 198 -11.62 6.72 2.46
C LYS A 198 -12.94 6.66 1.71
N ALA A 199 -13.45 5.45 1.50
CA ALA A 199 -14.85 5.25 1.14
C ALA A 199 -15.68 5.46 2.41
N ASP A 200 -16.03 6.72 2.72
CA ASP A 200 -16.92 7.07 3.83
C ASP A 200 -18.40 6.75 3.55
N GLY A 201 -18.66 6.06 2.43
CA GLY A 201 -20.00 5.75 1.97
C GLY A 201 -20.77 6.93 1.38
N SER A 202 -20.16 8.10 1.30
CA SER A 202 -20.68 9.24 0.54
C SER A 202 -20.14 9.19 -0.91
N PHE A 203 -20.84 9.85 -1.84
CA PHE A 203 -20.41 9.96 -3.24
C PHE A 203 -19.11 10.77 -3.44
N ARG A 204 -18.54 11.36 -2.38
CA ARG A 204 -17.25 12.05 -2.44
C ARG A 204 -16.24 11.29 -1.59
N SER A 205 -15.52 10.35 -2.18
CA SER A 205 -14.29 9.85 -1.57
C SER A 205 -13.31 11.02 -1.47
N LYS A 206 -13.21 11.65 -0.30
CA LYS A 206 -12.14 12.62 -0.04
C LYS A 206 -10.84 11.82 0.03
N GLY A 207 -9.96 12.04 -0.94
CA GLY A 207 -8.60 11.51 -0.87
C GLY A 207 -7.92 12.07 0.37
N ARG A 208 -7.46 11.19 1.26
CA ARG A 208 -6.59 11.53 2.37
C ARG A 208 -5.16 11.25 1.95
N VAL A 209 -4.24 12.15 2.27
CA VAL A 209 -2.82 11.83 2.25
C VAL A 209 -2.51 11.13 3.57
N ALA A 210 -2.07 9.88 3.49
CA ALA A 210 -1.50 9.14 4.60
C ALA A 210 0.03 9.16 4.51
N ARG A 211 0.72 9.31 5.63
CA ARG A 211 2.18 9.43 5.67
C ARG A 211 2.72 8.57 6.79
N LEU A 212 3.46 7.52 6.45
CA LEU A 212 4.19 6.76 7.43
C LEU A 212 5.48 7.49 7.81
N GLY A 213 5.64 7.78 9.10
CA GLY A 213 6.82 8.43 9.64
C GLY A 213 7.03 9.88 9.21
N VAL A 214 8.21 10.40 9.51
CA VAL A 214 8.50 11.84 9.41
C VAL A 214 9.46 12.15 8.29
N THR A 215 10.21 11.16 7.82
CA THR A 215 11.21 11.31 6.76
C THR A 215 10.52 11.46 5.41
N PRO A 216 10.87 12.46 4.58
CA PRO A 216 10.28 12.63 3.26
C PRO A 216 10.51 11.42 2.34
N PRO A 217 9.61 11.12 1.39
CA PRO A 217 9.74 9.97 0.49
C PRO A 217 11.01 9.99 -0.34
N GLN A 218 11.47 11.17 -0.71
CA GLN A 218 12.73 11.38 -1.42
C GLN A 218 13.95 10.92 -0.61
N VAL A 219 13.97 11.24 0.70
CA VAL A 219 15.05 10.85 1.61
C VAL A 219 15.00 9.34 1.88
N MET A 220 13.80 8.77 2.06
CA MET A 220 13.61 7.32 2.19
C MET A 220 14.08 6.57 0.95
N ALA A 221 13.71 7.05 -0.24
CA ALA A 221 14.13 6.46 -1.51
C ALA A 221 15.64 6.55 -1.75
N PHE A 222 16.28 7.65 -1.33
CA PHE A 222 17.74 7.78 -1.37
C PHE A 222 18.42 6.77 -0.43
N ALA A 223 17.94 6.63 0.81
CA ALA A 223 18.47 5.64 1.76
C ALA A 223 18.31 4.19 1.25
N LEU A 224 17.16 3.87 0.67
CA LEU A 224 16.91 2.57 0.04
C LEU A 224 17.83 2.32 -1.17
N ALA A 225 18.10 3.36 -1.98
CA ALA A 225 19.05 3.27 -3.09
C ALA A 225 20.49 3.04 -2.61
N ALA A 226 20.91 3.71 -1.53
CA ALA A 226 22.19 3.49 -0.89
C ALA A 226 22.34 2.03 -0.41
N GLN A 227 21.33 1.48 0.26
CA GLN A 227 21.33 0.07 0.65
C GLN A 227 21.37 -0.87 -0.56
N ALA A 228 20.58 -0.59 -1.60
CA ALA A 228 20.54 -1.41 -2.81
C ALA A 228 21.88 -1.43 -3.56
N ARG A 229 22.59 -0.28 -3.59
CA ARG A 229 23.95 -0.17 -4.13
C ARG A 229 24.97 -0.86 -3.26
N ALA A 230 24.94 -0.63 -1.96
CA ALA A 230 25.80 -1.32 -1.01
C ALA A 230 25.68 -2.84 -1.12
N ARG A 231 24.51 -3.38 -1.48
CA ARG A 231 24.30 -4.82 -1.68
C ARG A 231 24.76 -5.36 -3.05
N GLY A 232 25.23 -4.51 -3.95
CA GLY A 232 25.57 -4.89 -5.32
C GLY A 232 24.39 -5.48 -6.09
N LEU A 233 23.17 -4.98 -5.88
CA LEU A 233 21.99 -5.57 -6.52
C LEU A 233 22.04 -5.42 -8.03
N GLU A 234 21.88 -6.54 -8.74
CA GLU A 234 21.79 -6.54 -10.20
C GLU A 234 20.57 -5.75 -10.70
N ARG A 235 20.61 -5.38 -11.99
CA ARG A 235 19.53 -4.66 -12.68
C ARG A 235 18.15 -5.32 -12.53
N ALA A 236 18.07 -6.64 -12.39
CA ALA A 236 16.80 -7.33 -12.13
C ALA A 236 16.28 -7.04 -10.72
N GLY A 237 17.14 -7.07 -9.70
CA GLY A 237 16.81 -6.72 -8.32
C GLY A 237 16.41 -5.26 -8.17
N LEU A 238 17.17 -4.33 -8.78
CA LEU A 238 16.85 -2.90 -8.77
C LEU A 238 15.47 -2.61 -9.41
N ARG A 239 15.16 -3.27 -10.54
CA ARG A 239 13.84 -3.15 -11.17
C ARG A 239 12.72 -3.73 -10.31
N ARG A 240 12.97 -4.84 -9.62
CA ARG A 240 12.02 -5.46 -8.70
C ARG A 240 11.67 -4.48 -7.57
N ILE A 241 12.66 -3.90 -6.89
CA ILE A 241 12.44 -2.90 -5.83
C ILE A 241 11.67 -1.70 -6.37
N ALA A 242 12.10 -1.13 -7.49
CA ALA A 242 11.42 0.02 -8.09
C ALA A 242 9.95 -0.29 -8.49
N GLY A 243 9.62 -1.56 -8.76
CA GLY A 243 8.27 -2.02 -9.05
C GLY A 243 7.36 -2.17 -7.82
N LEU A 244 7.94 -2.24 -6.62
CA LEU A 244 7.20 -2.24 -5.35
C LEU A 244 6.81 -0.84 -4.89
N LEU A 245 7.45 0.19 -5.43
CA LEU A 245 7.26 1.58 -5.04
C LEU A 245 6.23 2.28 -5.93
N ARG A 246 5.43 3.17 -5.33
CA ARG A 246 4.62 4.17 -6.05
C ARG A 246 5.45 4.99 -7.05
N PRO A 247 4.80 5.57 -8.09
CA PRO A 247 5.51 6.27 -9.17
C PRO A 247 6.52 7.34 -8.72
N ASN A 248 6.16 8.19 -7.74
CA ASN A 248 7.04 9.26 -7.26
C ASN A 248 8.25 8.68 -6.51
N GLN A 249 8.01 7.76 -5.59
CA GLN A 249 9.06 7.06 -4.84
C GLN A 249 9.99 6.26 -5.75
N ALA A 250 9.43 5.59 -6.75
CA ALA A 250 10.20 4.86 -7.76
C ALA A 250 11.10 5.81 -8.59
N ALA A 251 10.62 7.02 -8.91
CA ALA A 251 11.40 8.02 -9.61
C ALA A 251 12.57 8.52 -8.75
N PHE A 252 12.33 8.86 -7.48
CA PHE A 252 13.39 9.25 -6.54
C PHE A 252 14.42 8.13 -6.35
N PHE A 253 13.98 6.89 -6.19
CA PHE A 253 14.86 5.74 -6.03
C PHE A 253 15.75 5.53 -7.26
N ARG A 254 15.18 5.56 -8.47
CA ARG A 254 15.97 5.43 -9.71
C ARG A 254 16.98 6.55 -9.87
N ARG A 255 16.58 7.79 -9.58
CA ARG A 255 17.50 8.92 -9.66
C ARG A 255 18.63 8.81 -8.64
N ALA A 256 18.34 8.36 -7.42
CA ALA A 256 19.37 8.11 -6.40
C ALA A 256 20.38 7.03 -6.86
N LEU A 257 19.92 5.96 -7.51
CA LEU A 257 20.80 4.93 -8.06
C LEU A 257 21.77 5.45 -9.13
N GLU A 258 21.43 6.52 -9.86
CA GLU A 258 22.29 7.11 -10.90
C GLU A 258 23.45 7.91 -10.30
N VAL A 259 23.27 8.47 -9.09
CA VAL A 259 24.27 9.35 -8.46
C VAL A 259 25.10 8.67 -7.38
N ILE A 260 24.60 7.56 -6.81
CA ILE A 260 25.33 6.78 -5.82
C ILE A 260 26.27 5.83 -6.55
N ASP A 261 27.56 6.09 -6.42
CA ASP A 261 28.62 5.19 -6.84
C ASP A 261 28.74 4.01 -5.86
N GLU A 262 29.00 2.82 -6.41
CA GLU A 262 29.00 1.57 -5.64
C GLU A 262 30.24 1.43 -4.76
N ASP A 263 31.42 1.78 -5.26
CA ASP A 263 32.66 1.68 -4.48
C ASP A 263 32.70 2.78 -3.41
N GLU A 264 32.27 4.00 -3.77
CA GLU A 264 32.19 5.11 -2.81
C GLU A 264 31.21 4.81 -1.66
N ILE A 265 30.04 4.20 -1.94
CA ILE A 265 29.06 3.96 -0.89
C ILE A 265 29.51 2.89 0.10
N LEU A 266 30.28 1.88 -0.34
CA LEU A 266 30.85 0.86 0.54
C LEU A 266 31.82 1.49 1.56
N ASP A 267 32.75 2.32 1.08
CA ASP A 267 33.71 3.04 1.93
C ASP A 267 33.00 3.98 2.92
N ARG A 268 32.06 4.79 2.42
CA ARG A 268 31.33 5.76 3.25
C ARG A 268 30.44 5.12 4.31
N LEU A 269 29.92 3.92 4.06
CA LEU A 269 29.17 3.15 5.04
C LEU A 269 30.07 2.38 6.02
N GLY A 270 31.38 2.30 5.76
CA GLY A 270 32.34 1.53 6.54
C GLY A 270 32.13 0.03 6.40
N LEU A 271 31.74 -0.43 5.21
CA LEU A 271 31.48 -1.85 4.94
C LEU A 271 32.80 -2.58 4.61
N PRO A 272 32.99 -3.82 5.06
CA PRO A 272 34.12 -4.64 4.63
C PRO A 272 33.93 -5.07 3.17
N ASP A 273 34.99 -5.61 2.57
CA ASP A 273 34.99 -6.15 1.21
C ASP A 273 33.79 -7.11 1.01
N PRO A 274 32.95 -6.92 -0.03
CA PRO A 274 31.83 -7.81 -0.34
C PRO A 274 32.20 -9.30 -0.41
N GLU A 275 33.42 -9.65 -0.83
CA GLU A 275 33.87 -11.05 -0.87
C GLU A 275 33.99 -11.69 0.52
N SER A 276 34.09 -10.89 1.58
CA SER A 276 34.17 -11.34 2.97
C SER A 276 32.80 -11.57 3.61
N TRP A 277 31.70 -11.17 2.96
CA TRP A 277 30.38 -11.25 3.57
C TRP A 277 29.89 -12.69 3.64
N ALA A 278 29.27 -13.03 4.78
CA ALA A 278 28.56 -14.29 4.91
C ALA A 278 27.44 -14.39 3.87
N ALA A 279 27.22 -15.59 3.34
CA ALA A 279 26.10 -15.83 2.42
C ALA A 279 24.77 -15.45 3.09
N PRO A 280 23.87 -14.74 2.40
CA PRO A 280 22.57 -14.37 2.95
C PRO A 280 21.81 -15.62 3.42
N ALA A 281 21.25 -15.56 4.63
CA ALA A 281 20.43 -16.64 5.13
C ALA A 281 19.23 -16.86 4.20
N SER A 282 18.89 -18.13 3.96
CA SER A 282 17.72 -18.45 3.15
C SER A 282 16.46 -17.88 3.81
N ILE A 283 15.53 -17.36 3.02
CA ILE A 283 14.25 -16.86 3.57
C ILE A 283 13.54 -17.97 4.37
N ARG A 284 13.63 -19.23 3.93
CA ARG A 284 13.02 -20.37 4.63
C ARG A 284 13.61 -20.59 6.03
N SER A 285 14.91 -20.36 6.24
CA SER A 285 15.53 -20.48 7.56
C SER A 285 15.16 -19.31 8.49
N LEU A 286 14.75 -18.17 7.94
CA LEU A 286 14.32 -16.99 8.70
C LEU A 286 12.80 -16.97 8.95
N ILE A 287 12.08 -18.00 8.51
CA ILE A 287 10.65 -18.14 8.73
C ILE A 287 10.44 -19.34 9.64
N PRO A 288 10.53 -19.16 10.98
CA PRO A 288 10.07 -20.20 11.87
C PRO A 288 8.58 -20.43 11.60
N THR A 289 8.14 -21.68 11.67
CA THR A 289 6.71 -21.98 11.78
C THR A 289 6.26 -21.41 13.11
N LEU A 290 5.68 -20.21 13.08
CA LEU A 290 4.98 -19.68 14.24
C LEU A 290 3.78 -20.60 14.42
N ALA A 291 3.81 -21.45 15.46
CA ALA A 291 2.65 -22.20 15.84
C ALA A 291 1.50 -21.20 16.01
N ASP A 292 0.33 -21.53 15.48
CA ASP A 292 -0.89 -20.92 16.01
C ASP A 292 -0.89 -21.35 17.48
N ASP A 293 -0.65 -20.42 18.40
CA ASP A 293 -0.61 -20.67 19.84
C ASP A 293 -1.97 -21.28 20.24
N ALA A 294 -2.10 -22.60 20.12
CA ALA A 294 -3.32 -23.36 20.37
C ALA A 294 -3.66 -23.44 21.88
N SER A 295 -2.87 -22.76 22.71
CA SER A 295 -2.96 -22.76 24.17
C SER A 295 -3.52 -21.47 24.78
N GLU A 296 -3.84 -20.46 23.98
CA GLU A 296 -4.75 -19.41 24.44
C GLU A 296 -6.15 -19.82 23.98
N ASP A 297 -7.10 -19.89 24.92
CA ASP A 297 -8.52 -20.21 24.71
C ASP A 297 -9.16 -19.25 23.69
N VAL A 298 -8.89 -19.45 22.41
CA VAL A 298 -9.62 -18.84 21.30
C VAL A 298 -10.88 -19.70 21.11
N GLU A 299 -11.77 -19.70 22.11
CA GLU A 299 -13.06 -20.41 22.09
C GLU A 299 -13.97 -19.94 20.94
N ALA A 300 -13.67 -18.82 20.30
CA ALA A 300 -14.34 -18.36 19.10
C ALA A 300 -13.32 -18.12 17.98
N PRO A 301 -13.47 -18.70 16.78
CA PRO A 301 -12.63 -18.35 15.64
C PRO A 301 -12.62 -16.83 15.50
N GLU A 302 -11.44 -16.21 15.41
CA GLU A 302 -11.28 -14.77 15.15
C GLU A 302 -12.32 -14.42 14.08
N ALA A 303 -13.37 -13.71 14.48
CA ALA A 303 -14.40 -13.28 13.54
C ALA A 303 -13.66 -12.34 12.61
N ALA A 304 -13.22 -12.88 11.47
CA ALA A 304 -12.41 -12.17 10.51
C ALA A 304 -13.04 -10.80 10.39
N VAL A 305 -12.25 -9.75 10.59
CA VAL A 305 -12.67 -8.38 10.34
C VAL A 305 -12.82 -8.31 8.82
N VAL A 306 -13.90 -8.93 8.34
CA VAL A 306 -14.24 -9.12 6.95
C VAL A 306 -14.33 -7.71 6.42
N ALA A 307 -13.49 -7.45 5.42
CA ALA A 307 -13.52 -6.30 4.55
C ALA A 307 -14.95 -5.77 4.46
N ASP A 308 -15.18 -4.61 5.09
CA ASP A 308 -16.43 -3.86 5.09
C ASP A 308 -17.69 -4.72 4.89
N ARG A 309 -18.26 -5.26 5.99
CA ARG A 309 -19.66 -5.74 6.03
C ARG A 309 -20.64 -4.71 5.44
N GLY A 310 -20.23 -3.46 5.24
CA GLY A 310 -21.01 -2.39 4.63
C GLY A 310 -21.50 -2.65 3.20
N VAL A 311 -21.28 -3.81 2.58
CA VAL A 311 -22.01 -4.15 1.35
C VAL A 311 -22.73 -5.49 1.43
N ILE A 312 -22.13 -6.52 2.02
CA ILE A 312 -22.74 -7.85 2.08
C ILE A 312 -23.95 -7.82 3.03
N GLY A 313 -25.13 -8.10 2.49
CA GLY A 313 -26.38 -8.07 3.26
C GLY A 313 -26.87 -6.67 3.70
N MET A 314 -26.19 -5.57 3.35
CA MET A 314 -26.57 -4.20 3.76
C MET A 314 -28.02 -3.83 3.39
N ASN A 315 -28.52 -4.39 2.30
CA ASN A 315 -29.88 -4.16 1.80
C ASN A 315 -30.76 -5.39 1.90
N ALA A 316 -30.42 -6.40 2.72
CA ALA A 316 -31.29 -7.56 2.92
C ALA A 316 -32.72 -7.13 3.26
N GLY A 317 -33.70 -7.56 2.47
CA GLY A 317 -35.11 -7.19 2.61
C GLY A 317 -35.49 -5.77 2.17
N LYS A 318 -34.54 -4.91 1.77
CA LYS A 318 -34.80 -3.57 1.24
C LYS A 318 -34.93 -3.59 -0.29
N PRO A 319 -35.73 -2.70 -0.88
CA PRO A 319 -35.83 -2.60 -2.33
C PRO A 319 -34.54 -2.05 -2.94
N VAL A 320 -34.09 -2.68 -4.02
CA VAL A 320 -33.04 -2.19 -4.92
C VAL A 320 -33.54 -2.27 -6.36
N PHE A 321 -32.86 -1.60 -7.27
CA PHE A 321 -33.24 -1.54 -8.68
C PHE A 321 -32.09 -2.00 -9.57
N ARG A 322 -32.44 -2.49 -10.74
CA ARG A 322 -31.51 -2.83 -11.80
C ARG A 322 -31.24 -1.59 -12.64
N VAL A 323 -29.99 -1.14 -12.67
CA VAL A 323 -29.58 -0.03 -13.52
C VAL A 323 -29.11 -0.60 -14.85
N GLU A 324 -29.82 -0.25 -15.93
CA GLU A 324 -29.39 -0.61 -17.29
C GLU A 324 -28.48 0.47 -17.85
N ARG A 325 -27.22 0.12 -18.11
CA ARG A 325 -26.28 1.00 -18.81
C ARG A 325 -25.96 0.41 -20.17
N SER A 326 -26.01 1.26 -21.19
CA SER A 326 -25.48 0.92 -22.51
C SER A 326 -23.97 0.70 -22.42
N ALA A 327 -23.49 -0.42 -22.96
CA ALA A 327 -22.06 -0.67 -23.10
C ALA A 327 -21.46 0.03 -24.34
N ALA A 328 -22.27 0.76 -25.12
CA ALA A 328 -21.90 1.38 -26.41
C ALA A 328 -20.55 2.09 -26.36
N LEU A 329 -20.37 3.03 -25.42
CA LEU A 329 -19.13 3.80 -25.34
C LEU A 329 -17.91 2.93 -24.97
N ARG A 330 -18.10 1.92 -24.12
CA ARG A 330 -17.03 1.01 -23.69
C ARG A 330 -16.59 0.11 -24.84
N VAL A 331 -17.54 -0.49 -25.56
CA VAL A 331 -17.28 -1.35 -26.72
C VAL A 331 -16.70 -0.55 -27.88
N ALA A 332 -17.22 0.65 -28.16
CA ALA A 332 -16.67 1.55 -29.17
C ALA A 332 -15.20 1.88 -28.92
N LYS A 333 -14.84 2.24 -27.68
CA LYS A 333 -13.44 2.48 -27.28
C LYS A 333 -12.57 1.23 -27.43
N LEU A 334 -13.09 0.08 -27.01
CA LEU A 334 -12.36 -1.19 -27.08
C LEU A 334 -12.03 -1.61 -28.52
N LEU A 335 -12.91 -1.31 -29.48
CA LEU A 335 -12.66 -1.60 -30.90
C LEU A 335 -11.83 -0.52 -31.60
N ALA A 336 -12.05 0.76 -31.32
CA ALA A 336 -11.39 1.86 -32.03
C ALA A 336 -9.96 2.15 -31.54
N LEU A 337 -9.72 2.12 -30.22
CA LEU A 337 -8.45 2.55 -29.62
C LEU A 337 -7.25 1.69 -30.06
N PRO A 338 -7.34 0.33 -30.09
CA PRO A 338 -6.22 -0.50 -30.53
C PRO A 338 -5.81 -0.22 -31.98
N VAL A 339 -6.76 0.11 -32.86
CA VAL A 339 -6.48 0.43 -34.27
C VAL A 339 -5.72 1.75 -34.39
N VAL A 340 -6.08 2.76 -33.60
CA VAL A 340 -5.32 4.02 -33.56
C VAL A 340 -3.91 3.79 -33.01
N MET A 341 -3.78 3.06 -31.90
CA MET A 341 -2.48 2.83 -31.27
C MET A 341 -1.56 1.98 -32.15
N LEU A 342 -2.04 0.84 -32.64
CA LEU A 342 -1.24 -0.07 -33.47
C LEU A 342 -0.99 0.53 -34.86
N GLY A 343 -1.99 1.19 -35.44
CA GLY A 343 -1.84 1.91 -36.71
C GLY A 343 -0.80 3.02 -36.61
N GLY A 344 -0.78 3.79 -35.51
CA GLY A 344 0.25 4.80 -35.27
C GLY A 344 1.67 4.23 -35.17
N VAL A 345 1.82 3.05 -34.55
CA VAL A 345 3.10 2.33 -34.50
C VAL A 345 3.52 1.84 -35.89
N VAL A 346 2.61 1.27 -36.67
CA VAL A 346 2.92 0.75 -38.02
C VAL A 346 3.33 1.88 -38.95
N VAL A 347 2.59 3.00 -38.96
CA VAL A 347 2.89 4.19 -39.79
C VAL A 347 4.27 4.78 -39.46
N ARG A 348 4.71 4.69 -38.21
CA ARG A 348 5.98 5.31 -37.76
C ARG A 348 7.18 4.35 -37.72
N GLY A 349 6.93 3.04 -37.61
CA GLY A 349 7.96 2.06 -37.24
C GLY A 349 8.43 1.14 -38.37
N PHE A 350 7.62 0.88 -39.40
CA PHE A 350 7.95 -0.11 -40.43
C PHE A 350 8.38 0.55 -41.74
N LYS A 351 9.68 0.46 -42.04
CA LYS A 351 10.22 0.84 -43.35
C LYS A 351 9.60 -0.09 -44.42
N GLY A 352 8.87 0.48 -45.37
CA GLY A 352 8.31 -0.22 -46.52
C GLY A 352 6.78 -0.33 -46.55
N VAL A 353 6.06 0.16 -45.55
CA VAL A 353 4.58 0.22 -45.58
C VAL A 353 4.13 1.68 -45.46
N GLU A 354 3.82 2.29 -46.59
CA GLU A 354 3.20 3.62 -46.64
C GLU A 354 1.69 3.47 -46.44
N LEU A 355 1.24 3.46 -45.18
CA LEU A 355 -0.17 3.53 -44.85
C LEU A 355 -0.53 4.98 -44.48
N PRO A 356 -1.30 5.72 -45.30
CA PRO A 356 -1.70 7.08 -44.96
C PRO A 356 -2.51 7.11 -43.66
N MET A 357 -2.17 8.02 -42.74
CA MET A 357 -2.81 8.10 -41.41
C MET A 357 -4.33 8.26 -41.47
N GLN A 358 -4.85 8.91 -42.53
CA GLN A 358 -6.28 9.05 -42.77
C GLN A 358 -7.03 7.70 -42.86
N TRP A 359 -6.41 6.66 -43.41
CA TRP A 359 -7.03 5.33 -43.48
C TRP A 359 -7.12 4.65 -42.11
N VAL A 360 -6.12 4.85 -41.26
CA VAL A 360 -6.15 4.36 -39.87
C VAL A 360 -7.26 5.07 -39.08
N VAL A 361 -7.39 6.38 -39.24
CA VAL A 361 -8.47 7.17 -38.60
C VAL A 361 -9.84 6.73 -39.09
N LEU A 362 -10.03 6.54 -40.40
CA LEU A 362 -11.30 6.07 -40.96
C LEU A 362 -11.66 4.66 -40.47
N ALA A 363 -10.69 3.74 -40.42
CA ALA A 363 -10.90 2.39 -39.91
C ALA A 363 -11.27 2.40 -38.41
N ALA A 364 -10.57 3.20 -37.60
CA ALA A 364 -10.89 3.35 -36.18
C ALA A 364 -12.28 3.98 -35.98
N ALA A 365 -12.66 4.98 -36.77
CA ALA A 365 -13.98 5.59 -36.72
C ALA A 365 -15.08 4.58 -37.09
N ALA A 366 -14.90 3.82 -38.17
CA ALA A 366 -15.84 2.78 -38.59
C ALA A 366 -16.03 1.71 -37.49
N LEU A 367 -14.94 1.20 -36.91
CA LEU A 367 -14.98 0.25 -35.81
C LEU A 367 -15.59 0.85 -34.53
N GLY A 368 -15.36 2.13 -34.28
CA GLY A 368 -16.03 2.87 -33.21
C GLY A 368 -17.55 2.90 -33.39
N ILE A 369 -18.03 3.17 -34.60
CA ILE A 369 -19.47 3.17 -34.94
C ILE A 369 -20.06 1.76 -34.78
N VAL A 370 -19.37 0.73 -35.28
CA VAL A 370 -19.77 -0.67 -35.08
C VAL A 370 -19.84 -1.01 -33.59
N GLY A 371 -18.85 -0.58 -32.81
CA GLY A 371 -18.84 -0.77 -31.35
C GLY A 371 -19.95 -0.02 -30.62
N LEU A 372 -20.35 1.16 -31.09
CA LEU A 372 -21.52 1.87 -30.57
C LEU A 372 -22.81 1.08 -30.85
N ALA A 373 -22.97 0.53 -32.06
CA ALA A 373 -24.13 -0.27 -32.43
C ALA A 373 -24.20 -1.57 -31.61
N LEU A 374 -23.10 -2.33 -31.54
CA LEU A 374 -23.02 -3.57 -30.76
C LEU A 374 -23.21 -3.31 -29.26
N GLY A 375 -22.58 -2.27 -28.71
CA GLY A 375 -22.72 -1.96 -27.30
C GLY A 375 -24.08 -1.36 -26.92
N ARG A 376 -24.92 -0.94 -27.89
CA ARG A 376 -26.35 -0.66 -27.63
C ARG A 376 -27.15 -1.95 -27.43
N LEU A 377 -26.74 -3.06 -28.05
CA LEU A 377 -27.36 -4.38 -27.87
C LEU A 377 -26.90 -5.03 -26.55
N LEU A 378 -25.69 -4.71 -26.10
CA LEU A 378 -25.15 -5.20 -24.82
C LEU A 378 -25.50 -4.24 -23.68
N ARG A 379 -26.49 -4.61 -22.86
CA ARG A 379 -26.86 -3.87 -21.65
C ARG A 379 -26.13 -4.44 -20.43
N ASP A 380 -25.32 -3.62 -19.77
CA ASP A 380 -24.73 -3.94 -18.46
C ASP A 380 -25.80 -3.65 -17.39
N ARG A 381 -26.14 -4.67 -16.61
CA ARG A 381 -27.18 -4.62 -15.58
C ARG A 381 -26.53 -4.68 -14.21
N ARG A 382 -26.65 -3.61 -13.43
CA ARG A 382 -26.03 -3.52 -12.10
C ARG A 382 -27.01 -3.16 -11.02
N CYS A 383 -26.70 -3.54 -9.78
CA CYS A 383 -27.44 -3.10 -8.61
C CYS A 383 -27.36 -1.57 -8.46
N SER A 384 -28.49 -0.93 -8.16
CA SER A 384 -28.62 0.52 -7.96
C SER A 384 -27.91 1.03 -6.71
N GLU A 385 -27.57 0.16 -5.75
CA GLU A 385 -26.86 0.53 -4.53
C GLU A 385 -25.43 0.99 -4.87
N PRO A 386 -25.07 2.27 -4.63
CA PRO A 386 -23.78 2.84 -5.01
C PRO A 386 -22.57 2.08 -4.45
N LYS A 387 -22.68 1.54 -3.23
CA LYS A 387 -21.60 0.73 -2.63
C LYS A 387 -21.54 -0.70 -3.20
N CYS A 388 -22.63 -1.19 -3.76
CA CYS A 388 -22.75 -2.56 -4.24
C CYS A 388 -22.22 -2.74 -5.67
N GLY A 389 -22.83 -2.04 -6.63
CA GLY A 389 -22.45 -2.10 -8.05
C GLY A 389 -22.41 -3.50 -8.71
N GLN A 390 -22.92 -4.52 -8.03
CA GLN A 390 -22.90 -5.93 -8.44
C GLN A 390 -23.61 -6.12 -9.78
N VAL A 391 -23.00 -6.89 -10.68
CA VAL A 391 -23.62 -7.27 -11.95
C VAL A 391 -24.75 -8.26 -11.67
N LEU A 392 -25.94 -7.99 -12.21
CA LEU A 392 -27.15 -8.75 -11.97
C LEU A 392 -27.51 -9.56 -13.20
N SER A 393 -27.84 -10.84 -13.02
CA SER A 393 -28.44 -11.63 -14.10
C SER A 393 -29.84 -11.10 -14.42
N PRO A 394 -30.36 -11.34 -15.64
CA PRO A 394 -31.73 -11.00 -16.02
C PRO A 394 -32.79 -11.55 -15.06
N GLU A 395 -32.53 -12.76 -14.54
CA GLU A 395 -33.43 -13.56 -13.71
C GLU A 395 -33.26 -13.29 -12.21
N ALA A 396 -32.22 -12.54 -11.80
CA ALA A 396 -32.02 -12.23 -10.39
C ALA A 396 -33.18 -11.40 -9.84
N THR A 397 -33.88 -11.96 -8.85
CA THR A 397 -34.89 -11.30 -8.02
C THR A 397 -34.28 -10.70 -6.75
N THR A 398 -33.09 -11.15 -6.36
CA THR A 398 -32.32 -10.62 -5.22
C THR A 398 -30.88 -10.37 -5.64
N CYS A 399 -30.28 -9.28 -5.15
CA CYS A 399 -28.87 -8.98 -5.40
C CYS A 399 -27.98 -9.95 -4.60
N PRO A 400 -27.09 -10.74 -5.23
CA PRO A 400 -26.31 -11.76 -4.54
C PRO A 400 -25.23 -11.19 -3.61
N ARG A 401 -24.94 -9.88 -3.73
CA ARG A 401 -23.96 -9.20 -2.88
C ARG A 401 -24.65 -8.49 -1.72
N CYS A 402 -25.52 -7.52 -1.97
CA CYS A 402 -26.14 -6.73 -0.90
C CYS A 402 -27.42 -7.31 -0.29
N GLY A 403 -27.99 -8.37 -0.86
CA GLY A 403 -29.21 -9.01 -0.38
C GLY A 403 -30.50 -8.24 -0.69
N GLY A 404 -30.43 -7.11 -1.39
CA GLY A 404 -31.62 -6.32 -1.76
C GLY A 404 -32.54 -7.01 -2.76
N THR A 405 -33.84 -6.85 -2.58
CA THR A 405 -34.89 -7.36 -3.49
C THR A 405 -34.99 -6.43 -4.70
N ILE A 406 -34.88 -6.98 -5.90
CA ILE A 406 -34.87 -6.22 -7.15
C ILE A 406 -36.33 -5.91 -7.55
N MET A 407 -36.75 -4.66 -7.35
CA MET A 407 -38.14 -4.24 -7.54
C MET A 407 -38.44 -3.62 -8.91
N GLY A 408 -37.42 -3.41 -9.73
CA GLY A 408 -37.62 -2.82 -11.07
C GLY A 408 -36.32 -2.46 -11.77
N VAL A 409 -36.47 -1.79 -12.92
CA VAL A 409 -35.37 -1.32 -13.77
C VAL A 409 -35.39 0.20 -13.83
N ILE A 410 -34.22 0.83 -13.66
CA ILE A 410 -34.03 2.29 -13.79
C ILE A 410 -32.91 2.58 -14.78
N SER A 411 -32.91 3.76 -15.39
CA SER A 411 -31.93 4.14 -16.41
C SER A 411 -30.66 4.71 -15.78
N HIS A 412 -30.79 5.34 -14.61
CA HIS A 412 -29.66 5.97 -13.92
C HIS A 412 -29.73 5.75 -12.40
N PRO A 413 -28.61 5.52 -11.69
CA PRO A 413 -28.63 5.27 -10.24
C PRO A 413 -29.25 6.40 -9.40
N ARG A 414 -29.27 7.64 -9.92
CA ARG A 414 -29.91 8.79 -9.26
C ARG A 414 -31.44 8.70 -9.23
N GLU A 415 -32.05 7.93 -10.11
CA GLU A 415 -33.50 7.70 -10.16
C GLU A 415 -33.97 6.77 -9.04
N ARG A 416 -33.05 6.15 -8.29
CA ARG A 416 -33.36 5.21 -7.21
C ARG A 416 -34.35 5.78 -6.20
N LEU A 417 -34.12 6.99 -5.68
CA LEU A 417 -34.98 7.57 -4.64
C LEU A 417 -36.40 7.79 -5.15
N ALA A 418 -36.55 8.28 -6.39
CA ALA A 418 -37.85 8.45 -7.02
C ALA A 418 -38.55 7.09 -7.26
N ALA A 419 -37.80 6.06 -7.65
CA ALA A 419 -38.33 4.72 -7.86
C ALA A 419 -38.77 4.05 -6.54
N GLU A 420 -38.02 4.25 -5.45
CA GLU A 420 -38.42 3.81 -4.10
C GLU A 420 -39.69 4.50 -3.64
N GLU A 421 -39.81 5.81 -3.89
CA GLU A 421 -40.99 6.59 -3.52
C GLU A 421 -42.23 6.16 -4.32
N ALA A 422 -42.09 5.94 -5.63
CA ALA A 422 -43.15 5.40 -6.48
C ALA A 422 -43.62 4.01 -6.00
N LEU A 423 -42.68 3.14 -5.60
CA LEU A 423 -43.01 1.83 -5.04
C LEU A 423 -43.81 1.97 -3.74
N ARG A 424 -43.41 2.86 -2.83
CA ARG A 424 -44.15 3.12 -1.57
C ARG A 424 -45.57 3.63 -1.82
N ARG A 425 -45.75 4.57 -2.75
CA ARG A 425 -47.10 5.06 -3.12
C ARG A 425 -47.97 3.94 -3.68
N SER A 426 -47.41 3.12 -4.57
CA SER A 426 -48.15 1.99 -5.17
C SER A 426 -48.51 0.88 -4.17
N GLY A 427 -47.74 0.72 -3.10
CA GLY A 427 -48.07 -0.19 -2.00
C GLY A 427 -49.20 0.36 -1.12
N ALA A 428 -49.16 1.66 -0.82
CA ALA A 428 -50.21 2.32 -0.05
C ALA A 428 -51.59 2.29 -0.77
N GLU A 429 -51.60 2.46 -2.09
CA GLU A 429 -52.83 2.40 -2.90
C GLU A 429 -53.44 1.00 -3.00
N ARG A 430 -52.63 -0.06 -2.88
CA ARG A 430 -53.11 -1.46 -2.96
C ARG A 430 -53.78 -1.97 -1.68
N GLY A 431 -53.84 -1.14 -0.64
CA GLY A 431 -54.46 -1.55 0.62
C GLY A 431 -53.63 -2.55 1.42
N ASP A 432 -52.34 -2.73 1.09
CA ASP A 432 -51.35 -3.36 1.96
C ASP A 432 -51.03 -2.38 3.12
N ALA A 433 -52.05 -1.96 3.85
CA ALA A 433 -51.86 -1.47 5.20
C ALA A 433 -51.26 -2.65 5.98
N ALA A 434 -49.99 -2.50 6.37
CA ALA A 434 -49.29 -3.50 7.17
C ALA A 434 -50.14 -3.91 8.39
N PRO A 435 -50.11 -5.18 8.82
CA PRO A 435 -50.52 -5.53 10.18
C PRO A 435 -49.67 -4.78 11.23
#